data_AF-A0A316AYJ6-F1
#
_entry.id   AF-A0A316AYJ6-F1
#
_cell.length_a   1.000
_cell.length_b   1.000
_cell.length_c   1.000
_cell.angle_alpha   90.00
_cell.angle_beta   90.00
_cell.angle_gamma   90.00
#
_symmetry.space_group_name_H-M   'P 1'
#
loop_
_entity.id
_entity.type
_entity.pdbx_description
1 polymer ?
#
loop_
_entity_poly.entity_id
_entity_poly.type
_entity_poly.pdbx_seq_one_letter_code
_entity_poly.pdbx_strand_id
1 'polypeptide(L)'
;MFSSEVYKEAFIRLMAKLRASKSQSKLSFLSDTSREYIRCLEKGSKKPSVPVFFNLISVSGLDLKETLCEFVDILNEENEKYKSIAGMEYVRKMKMKKEDGQPPKSQDISR
;
A
#
# COMPACT_ATOMS: atom_id res chain seq x y z
N MET A 1 4.70 7.05 -10.14
CA MET A 1 3.79 5.88 -10.10
C MET A 1 4.05 5.14 -8.80
N PHE A 2 3.02 4.82 -8.01
CA PHE A 2 3.16 4.11 -6.73
C PHE A 2 3.44 2.61 -6.95
N SER A 3 4.14 1.98 -6.01
CA SER A 3 4.35 0.52 -6.05
C SER A 3 3.03 -0.24 -5.81
N SER A 4 2.99 -1.51 -6.21
CA SER A 4 1.82 -2.36 -5.97
C SER A 4 1.50 -2.52 -4.48
N GLU A 5 2.54 -2.58 -3.63
CA GLU A 5 2.37 -2.70 -2.18
C GLU A 5 1.78 -1.44 -1.57
N VAL A 6 2.28 -0.26 -1.95
CA VAL A 6 1.74 1.03 -1.51
C VAL A 6 0.27 1.15 -1.89
N TYR A 7 -0.07 0.79 -3.14
CA TYR A 7 -1.46 0.80 -3.58
C TYR A 7 -2.33 -0.17 -2.76
N LYS A 8 -1.84 -1.39 -2.50
CA LYS A 8 -2.55 -2.40 -1.72
C LYS A 8 -2.86 -1.90 -0.30
N GLU A 9 -1.87 -1.39 0.42
CA GLU A 9 -2.05 -0.90 1.79
C GLU A 9 -2.97 0.33 1.85
N ALA A 10 -2.79 1.27 0.92
CA ALA A 10 -3.69 2.42 0.79
C ALA A 10 -5.14 1.97 0.53
N PHE A 11 -5.32 0.96 -0.32
CA PHE A 11 -6.64 0.44 -0.66
C PHE A 11 -7.32 -0.27 0.50
N ILE A 12 -6.57 -1.04 1.31
CA ILE A 12 -7.08 -1.67 2.54
C ILE A 12 -7.59 -0.59 3.51
N ARG A 13 -6.81 0.49 3.71
CA ARG A 13 -7.22 1.63 4.55
C ARG A 13 -8.50 2.28 4.06
N LEU A 14 -8.60 2.51 2.75
CA LEU A 14 -9.83 3.05 2.17
C LEU A 14 -11.03 2.11 2.37
N MET A 15 -10.88 0.82 2.11
CA MET A 15 -11.95 -0.17 2.32
C MET A 15 -12.41 -0.20 3.78
N ALA A 16 -11.49 -0.06 4.75
CA ALA A 16 -11.85 0.07 6.16
C ALA A 16 -12.72 1.32 6.41
N LYS A 17 -12.40 2.46 5.78
CA LYS A 17 -13.23 3.67 5.84
C LYS A 17 -14.63 3.47 5.26
N LEU A 18 -14.73 2.86 4.07
CA LEU A 18 -16.03 2.53 3.46
C LEU A 18 -16.85 1.59 4.36
N ARG A 19 -16.18 0.68 5.07
CA ARG A 19 -16.82 -0.27 5.98
C ARG A 19 -17.26 0.33 7.31
N ALA A 20 -16.63 1.43 7.72
CA ALA A 20 -17.08 2.24 8.85
C ALA A 20 -18.37 3.00 8.52
N SER A 21 -18.57 3.44 7.27
CA SER A 21 -19.83 4.09 6.86
C SER A 21 -20.95 3.10 6.54
N LYS A 22 -20.66 1.95 5.92
CA LYS A 22 -21.67 0.92 5.61
C LYS A 22 -21.21 -0.52 5.80
N SER A 23 -22.17 -1.38 6.15
CA SER A 23 -21.95 -2.83 6.26
C SER A 23 -21.51 -3.43 4.91
N GLN A 24 -20.73 -4.52 4.95
CA GLN A 24 -20.31 -5.22 3.73
C GLN A 24 -21.50 -5.70 2.91
N SER A 25 -22.56 -6.15 3.60
CA SER A 25 -23.81 -6.55 2.98
C SER A 25 -24.50 -5.40 2.25
N LYS A 26 -24.53 -4.20 2.83
CA LYS A 26 -25.09 -3.00 2.17
C LYS A 26 -24.23 -2.54 1.01
N LEU A 27 -22.91 -2.50 1.16
CA LEU A 27 -22.01 -2.15 0.06
C LEU A 27 -22.21 -3.13 -1.10
N SER A 28 -22.25 -4.43 -0.82
CA SER A 28 -22.47 -5.47 -1.83
C SER A 28 -23.80 -5.29 -2.56
N PHE A 29 -24.88 -5.15 -1.80
CA PHE A 29 -26.22 -5.00 -2.36
C PHE A 29 -26.36 -3.73 -3.23
N LEU A 30 -25.87 -2.58 -2.74
CA LEU A 30 -26.04 -1.31 -3.44
C LEU A 30 -25.11 -1.14 -4.64
N SER A 31 -23.93 -1.77 -4.62
CA SER A 31 -22.96 -1.67 -5.72
C SER A 31 -23.04 -2.80 -6.74
N ASP A 32 -24.01 -3.71 -6.59
CA ASP A 32 -24.11 -4.95 -7.38
C ASP A 32 -22.78 -5.72 -7.46
N THR A 33 -22.01 -5.67 -6.37
CA THR A 33 -20.70 -6.30 -6.26
C THR A 33 -20.77 -7.40 -5.23
N SER A 34 -20.28 -8.59 -5.56
CA SER A 34 -20.41 -9.74 -4.64
C SER A 34 -19.69 -9.49 -3.30
N ARG A 35 -20.28 -9.97 -2.20
CA ARG A 35 -19.68 -9.88 -0.85
C ARG A 35 -18.28 -10.48 -0.80
N GLU A 36 -18.07 -11.58 -1.53
CA GLU A 36 -16.78 -12.25 -1.59
C GLU A 36 -15.73 -11.41 -2.30
N TYR A 37 -16.11 -10.70 -3.37
CA TYR A 37 -15.21 -9.77 -4.03
C TYR A 37 -14.85 -8.60 -3.12
N ILE A 38 -15.83 -8.02 -2.43
CA ILE A 38 -15.58 -6.96 -1.42
C ILE A 38 -14.66 -7.46 -0.31
N ARG A 39 -14.84 -8.70 0.17
CA ARG A 39 -13.93 -9.31 1.15
C ARG A 39 -12.49 -9.45 0.62
N CYS A 40 -12.32 -9.78 -0.66
CA CYS A 40 -10.99 -9.80 -1.29
C CYS A 40 -10.37 -8.40 -1.35
N LEU A 41 -11.18 -7.38 -1.63
CA LEU A 41 -10.76 -5.98 -1.64
C LEU A 41 -10.33 -5.50 -0.25
N GLU A 42 -11.10 -5.81 0.79
CA GLU A 42 -10.78 -5.50 2.20
C GLU A 42 -9.44 -6.11 2.65
N LYS A 43 -9.08 -7.28 2.11
CA LYS A 43 -7.81 -7.96 2.38
C LYS A 43 -6.66 -7.51 1.48
N GLY A 44 -6.94 -6.66 0.48
CA GLY A 44 -5.98 -6.25 -0.53
C GLY A 44 -5.50 -7.38 -1.45
N SER A 45 -6.20 -8.52 -1.49
CA SER A 45 -5.84 -9.65 -2.37
C SER A 45 -6.28 -9.44 -3.81
N LYS A 46 -7.17 -8.47 -4.05
CA LYS A 46 -7.61 -8.03 -5.38
C LYS A 46 -7.60 -6.51 -5.47
N LYS A 47 -7.44 -6.02 -6.70
CA LYS A 47 -7.60 -4.61 -7.07
C LYS A 47 -8.95 -4.43 -7.78
N PRO A 48 -9.75 -3.40 -7.43
CA PRO A 48 -10.98 -3.12 -8.16
C PRO A 48 -10.67 -2.61 -9.56
N SER A 49 -11.62 -2.80 -10.48
CA SER A 49 -11.66 -1.97 -11.68
C SER A 49 -12.04 -0.53 -11.29
N VAL A 50 -11.71 0.43 -12.16
CA VAL A 50 -12.06 1.84 -11.94
C VAL A 50 -13.58 2.02 -11.70
N PRO A 51 -14.49 1.44 -12.48
CA PRO A 51 -15.93 1.57 -12.22
C PRO A 51 -16.35 1.03 -10.85
N VAL A 52 -15.84 -0.13 -10.44
CA VAL A 52 -16.19 -0.72 -9.14
C VAL A 52 -15.69 0.15 -7.99
N PHE A 53 -14.50 0.73 -8.13
CA PHE A 53 -13.95 1.65 -7.15
C PHE A 53 -14.84 2.87 -6.91
N PHE A 54 -15.22 3.58 -7.97
CA PHE A 54 -16.11 4.74 -7.88
C PHE A 54 -17.49 4.37 -7.36
N ASN A 55 -18.03 3.23 -7.79
CA ASN A 55 -19.33 2.76 -7.34
C ASN A 55 -19.33 2.47 -5.83
N LEU A 56 -18.31 1.77 -5.33
CA LEU A 56 -18.18 1.46 -3.90
C LEU A 56 -18.13 2.73 -3.03
N ILE A 57 -17.40 3.77 -3.46
CA ILE A 57 -17.37 5.05 -2.74
C ILE A 57 -18.76 5.71 -2.78
N SER A 58 -19.38 5.78 -3.95
CA SER A 58 -20.68 6.42 -4.14
C SER A 58 -21.76 5.76 -3.28
N VAL A 59 -21.84 4.42 -3.28
CA VAL A 59 -22.86 3.72 -2.48
C VAL A 59 -22.58 3.73 -0.99
N SER A 60 -21.34 3.98 -0.57
CA SER A 60 -20.96 4.14 0.84
C SER A 60 -21.56 5.39 1.48
N GLY A 61 -22.04 6.34 0.66
CA GLY A 61 -22.63 7.61 1.12
C GLY A 61 -21.59 8.65 1.58
N LEU A 62 -20.31 8.39 1.36
CA LEU A 62 -19.26 9.39 1.53
C LEU A 62 -19.21 10.34 0.33
N ASP A 63 -18.76 11.57 0.55
CA ASP A 63 -18.49 12.47 -0.56
C ASP A 63 -17.36 11.91 -1.43
N LEU A 64 -17.63 11.82 -2.73
CA LEU A 64 -16.71 11.20 -3.68
C LEU A 64 -15.42 12.00 -3.80
N LYS A 65 -15.52 13.33 -3.87
CA LYS A 65 -14.36 14.20 -4.10
C LYS A 65 -13.44 14.19 -2.88
N GLU A 66 -13.98 14.38 -1.68
CA GLU A 66 -13.20 14.30 -0.44
C GLU A 66 -12.53 12.93 -0.30
N THR A 67 -13.29 11.85 -0.54
CA THR A 67 -12.75 10.50 -0.38
C THR A 67 -11.60 10.22 -1.36
N LEU A 68 -11.65 10.76 -2.57
CA LEU A 68 -10.56 10.63 -3.54
C LEU A 68 -9.33 11.45 -3.16
N CYS A 69 -9.53 12.69 -2.68
CA CYS A 69 -8.43 13.52 -2.16
C CYS A 69 -7.74 12.81 -0.99
N GLU A 70 -8.51 12.31 -0.02
CA GLU A 70 -7.96 11.53 1.08
C GLU A 70 -7.26 10.25 0.61
N PHE A 71 -7.78 9.57 -0.41
CA PHE A 71 -7.11 8.39 -0.95
C PHE A 71 -5.74 8.72 -1.57
N VAL A 72 -5.61 9.90 -2.20
CA VAL A 72 -4.32 10.41 -2.68
C VAL A 72 -3.38 10.71 -1.52
N ASP A 73 -3.88 11.30 -0.43
CA ASP A 73 -3.09 11.56 0.77
C ASP A 73 -2.59 10.27 1.42
N ILE A 74 -3.47 9.26 1.55
CA ILE A 74 -3.11 7.92 2.03
C ILE A 74 -2.03 7.29 1.14
N LEU A 75 -2.16 7.40 -0.18
CA LEU A 75 -1.14 6.89 -1.11
C LEU A 75 0.23 7.55 -0.88
N ASN A 76 0.25 8.86 -0.65
CA ASN A 76 1.48 9.59 -0.34
C ASN A 76 2.07 9.13 1.01
N GLU A 77 1.25 8.98 2.04
CA GLU A 77 1.69 8.47 3.36
C GLU A 77 2.31 7.07 3.25
N GLU A 78 1.63 6.14 2.58
CA GLU A 78 2.13 4.77 2.42
C GLU A 78 3.40 4.72 1.57
N ASN A 79 3.53 5.61 0.58
CA ASN A 79 4.74 5.73 -0.23
C ASN A 79 5.94 6.21 0.59
N GLU A 80 5.76 7.21 1.46
CA GLU A 80 6.84 7.70 2.32
C GLU A 80 7.24 6.64 3.37
N LYS A 81 6.28 5.90 3.93
CA LYS A 81 6.57 4.74 4.79
C LYS A 81 7.37 3.67 4.04
N TYR A 82 6.95 3.32 2.82
CA TYR A 82 7.63 2.32 2.00
C TYR A 82 9.09 2.73 1.69
N LYS A 83 9.32 4.00 1.31
CA LYS A 83 10.68 4.53 1.09
C LYS A 83 11.53 4.49 2.35
N SER A 84 10.96 4.86 3.50
CA SER A 84 11.66 4.82 4.79
C SER A 84 12.11 3.39 5.14
N ILE A 85 11.22 2.40 4.98
CA ILE A 85 11.53 0.99 5.21
C ILE A 85 12.63 0.51 4.26
N ALA A 86 12.49 0.77 2.96
CA ALA A 86 13.48 0.39 1.96
C ALA A 86 14.85 1.04 2.23
N GLY A 87 14.87 2.31 2.66
CA GLY A 87 16.07 3.02 3.09
C GLY A 87 16.73 2.37 4.30
N MET A 88 15.95 1.97 5.31
CA MET A 88 16.47 1.26 6.48
C MET A 88 17.05 -0.12 6.12
N GLU A 89 16.39 -0.87 5.25
CA GLU A 89 16.90 -2.16 4.76
C GLU A 89 18.20 -2.01 3.98
N TYR A 90 18.30 -0.97 3.14
CA TYR A 90 19.54 -0.65 2.43
C TYR A 90 20.70 -0.36 3.40
N VAL A 91 20.47 0.47 4.41
CA VAL A 91 21.47 0.78 5.45
C VAL A 91 21.88 -0.48 6.21
N ARG A 92 20.92 -1.36 6.57
CA ARG A 92 21.21 -2.64 7.23
C ARG A 92 22.10 -3.54 6.37
N LYS A 93 21.78 -3.69 5.08
CA LYS A 93 22.59 -4.48 4.12
C LYS A 93 24.00 -3.90 3.93
N MET A 94 24.14 -2.58 3.92
CA MET A 94 25.45 -1.92 3.80
C MET A 94 26.32 -2.10 5.06
N LYS A 95 25.72 -2.14 6.25
CA LYS A 95 26.44 -2.43 7.50
C LYS A 95 26.94 -3.88 7.56
N MET A 96 26.10 -4.85 7.19
CA MET A 96 26.50 -6.27 7.14
C MET A 96 27.64 -6.53 6.15
N LYS A 97 27.63 -5.88 4.98
CA LYS A 97 28.74 -5.98 4.02
C LYS A 97 30.08 -5.41 4.52
N LYS A 98 30.08 -4.53 5.53
CA LYS A 98 31.32 -4.02 6.15
C LYS A 98 31.89 -4.98 7.19
N GLU A 99 31.06 -5.85 7.78
CA GLU A 99 31.50 -6.81 8.80
C GLU A 99 32.15 -8.07 8.19
N ASP A 100 31.83 -8.42 6.95
CA ASP A 100 32.50 -9.51 6.20
C ASP A 100 33.76 -9.06 5.43
N GLY A 101 34.19 -7.81 5.61
CA GLY A 101 35.34 -7.21 4.93
C GLY A 101 36.66 -7.49 5.66
N GLN A 102 37.25 -8.65 5.41
CA GLN A 102 38.67 -8.91 5.69
C GLN A 102 39.52 -7.79 5.04
N PRO A 103 40.43 -7.12 5.77
CA PRO A 103 41.17 -6.00 5.21
C PRO A 103 42.09 -6.50 4.08
N PRO A 104 42.30 -5.71 3.01
CA PRO A 104 43.19 -6.12 1.94
C PRO A 104 44.60 -6.29 2.52
N LYS A 105 45.20 -7.47 2.32
CA LYS A 105 46.62 -7.66 2.62
C LYS A 105 47.42 -6.72 1.74
N SER A 106 47.96 -5.67 2.34
CA SER A 106 49.07 -4.89 1.78
C SER A 106 50.26 -5.82 1.64
N GLN A 107 50.55 -6.26 0.42
CA GLN A 107 51.88 -6.80 0.11
C GLN A 107 52.76 -5.62 -0.26
N ASP A 108 53.61 -5.26 0.71
CA ASP A 108 54.79 -4.43 0.51
C ASP A 108 55.61 -4.97 -0.67
N ILE A 109 55.81 -4.14 -1.68
CA ILE A 109 56.85 -4.34 -2.69
C ILE A 109 57.94 -3.32 -2.39
N SER A 110 58.82 -3.67 -1.46
CA SER A 110 60.13 -3.03 -1.33
C SER A 110 61.13 -3.85 -2.14
N ARG A 111 61.71 -3.20 -3.15
CA ARG A 111 62.91 -3.64 -3.87
C ARG A 111 64.16 -3.16 -3.16
#